data_AF-A0A8J3GSM9-F1
#
_entry.id   AF-A0A8J3GSM9-F1
#
_cell.length_a   1.000
_cell.length_b   1.000
_cell.length_c   1.000
_cell.angle_alpha   90.00
_cell.angle_beta   90.00
_cell.angle_gamma   90.00
#
_symmetry.space_group_name_H-M   'P 1'
#
loop_
_entity.id
_entity.type
_entity.pdbx_description
1 polymer ?
#
loop_
_entity_poly.entity_id
_entity_poly.type
_entity_poly.pdbx_seq_one_letter_code
_entity_poly.pdbx_strand_id
1 'polypeptide(L)' 'MEADEPVRELDEQECWDRVAAAPFGRLALSVFDDIDIVPVNAVLSRGDL' A
#
# COMPACT_ATOMS: atom_id res chain seq x y z
N MET A 1 -31.46 -9.26 7.08
CA MET A 1 -30.15 -9.83 6.75
C MET A 1 -29.31 -8.65 6.36
N GLU A 2 -28.34 -8.29 7.20
CA GLU A 2 -27.36 -7.26 6.89
C GLU A 2 -26.59 -7.77 5.66
N ALA A 3 -26.53 -6.98 4.60
CA ALA A 3 -25.86 -7.38 3.37
C ALA A 3 -24.37 -7.58 3.69
N ASP A 4 -23.83 -8.75 3.38
CA ASP A 4 -22.41 -9.05 3.53
C ASP A 4 -21.64 -8.05 2.65
N GLU A 5 -21.06 -7.02 3.27
CA GLU A 5 -20.48 -5.89 2.55
C GLU A 5 -19.13 -6.36 1.94
N PRO A 6 -19.01 -6.46 0.60
CA PRO A 6 -17.89 -7.13 -0.04
C PRO A 6 -16.57 -6.34 0.07
N VAL A 7 -16.63 -5.11 0.58
CA VAL A 7 -15.51 -4.21 0.79
C VAL A 7 -15.68 -3.60 2.18
N ARG A 8 -14.59 -3.57 2.95
CA ARG A 8 -14.53 -2.86 4.22
C ARG A 8 -13.35 -1.89 4.21
N GLU A 9 -13.49 -0.79 4.92
CA GLU A 9 -12.35 0.07 5.23
C GLU A 9 -11.37 -0.64 6.17
N LEU A 10 -10.10 -0.30 6.03
CA LEU A 10 -9.04 -0.78 6.90
C LEU A 10 -8.66 0.34 7.85
N ASP A 11 -8.38 0.00 9.10
CA ASP A 11 -7.70 0.95 9.97
C ASP A 11 -6.20 1.06 9.61
N GLU A 12 -5.51 2.00 10.24
CA GLU A 12 -4.11 2.28 9.97
C GLU A 12 -3.20 1.08 10.28
N GLN A 13 -3.47 0.35 11.37
CA GLN A 13 -2.66 -0.80 11.76
C GLN A 13 -2.82 -1.93 10.73
N GLU A 14 -4.04 -2.19 10.29
CA GLU A 14 -4.37 -3.16 9.27
C GLU A 14 -3.75 -2.85 7.90
N CYS A 15 -3.55 -1.56 7.60
CA CYS A 15 -2.81 -1.13 6.42
C CYS A 15 -1.32 -1.48 6.55
N TRP A 16 -0.69 -1.11 7.67
CA TRP A 16 0.73 -1.37 7.90
C TRP A 16 1.07 -2.87 7.96
N ASP A 17 0.21 -3.68 8.58
CA ASP A 17 0.38 -5.13 8.64
C ASP A 17 0.38 -5.76 7.24
N ARG A 18 -0.46 -5.24 6.32
CA ARG A 18 -0.49 -5.70 4.93
C ARG A 18 0.74 -5.26 4.14
N VAL A 19 1.22 -4.04 4.34
CA VAL A 19 2.47 -3.56 3.70
C VAL A 19 3.66 -4.40 4.18
N ALA A 20 3.74 -4.69 5.48
CA ALA A 20 4.80 -5.53 6.06
C ALA A 20 4.83 -6.94 5.46
N ALA A 21 3.66 -7.49 5.13
CA ALA A 21 3.51 -8.82 4.52
C ALA A 21 3.80 -8.84 3.01
N ALA A 22 3.94 -7.69 2.35
CA ALA A 22 4.12 -7.57 0.91
C ALA A 22 5.55 -7.11 0.56
N PRO A 23 6.49 -8.02 0.23
CA PRO A 23 7.87 -7.66 -0.09
C PRO A 23 8.03 -6.93 -1.43
N PHE A 24 6.96 -6.82 -2.23
CA PHE A 24 6.95 -6.24 -3.56
C PHE A 24 5.85 -5.17 -3.67
N GLY A 25 6.19 -4.01 -4.23
CA GLY A 25 5.28 -2.88 -4.39
C GLY A 25 5.57 -2.09 -5.67
N ARG A 26 4.97 -0.90 -5.77
CA ARG A 26 5.23 0.07 -6.83
C ARG A 26 5.42 1.45 -6.21
N LEU A 27 6.34 2.23 -6.75
CA LEU A 27 6.45 3.66 -6.46
C LEU A 27 5.95 4.44 -7.66
N ALA A 28 4.95 5.29 -7.43
CA ALA A 28 4.51 6.28 -8.40
C ALA A 28 5.28 7.57 -8.17
N LEU A 29 5.85 8.13 -9.24
CA LEU A 29 6.63 9.36 -9.24
C LEU A 29 5.96 10.35 -10.18
N SER A 30 5.99 11.64 -9.83
CA SER A 30 5.51 12.71 -10.70
C SER A 30 6.60 13.77 -10.83
N VAL A 31 6.96 14.08 -12.08
CA VAL A 31 7.93 15.12 -12.43
C VAL A 31 7.34 15.95 -13.56
N PHE A 32 7.01 17.22 -13.25
CA PHE A 32 6.16 18.04 -14.12
C PHE A 32 4.84 17.33 -14.46
N ASP A 33 4.51 17.17 -15.74
CA ASP A 33 3.28 16.52 -16.21
C ASP A 33 3.48 15.02 -16.50
N ASP A 34 4.69 14.49 -16.24
CA ASP A 34 4.99 13.08 -16.44
C ASP A 34 4.80 12.29 -15.14
N ILE A 35 4.06 11.19 -15.26
CA ILE A 35 3.87 10.19 -14.20
C ILE A 35 4.59 8.91 -14.62
N ASP A 36 5.46 8.42 -13.76
CA ASP A 36 6.13 7.13 -13.91
C ASP A 36 5.76 6.18 -12.76
N ILE A 37 5.79 4.88 -13.01
CA ILE A 37 5.51 3.85 -12.02
C ILE A 37 6.53 2.71 -12.14
N VAL A 38 7.33 2.53 -11.09
CA VAL A 38 8.42 1.54 -11.07
C VAL A 38 8.14 0.45 -10.04
N PRO A 39 8.38 -0.84 -10.36
CA PRO A 39 8.29 -1.91 -9.38
C PRO A 39 9.45 -1.82 -8.40
N VAL A 40 9.19 -2.06 -7.11
CA VAL A 40 10.21 -2.06 -6.07
C VAL A 40 10.06 -3.25 -5.15
N ASN A 41 11.19 -3.70 -4.59
CA ASN A 41 11.18 -4.52 -3.38
C ASN A 41 11.24 -3.56 -2.19
N ALA A 42 10.35 -3.72 -1.22
CA ALA A 42 10.24 -2.82 -0.07
C ALA A 42 10.31 -3.59 1.24
N VAL A 43 10.87 -2.95 2.28
CA VAL A 43 10.92 -3.49 3.64
C VAL A 43 10.62 -2.36 4.61
N LEU A 44 9.71 -2.59 5.56
CA LEU A 44 9.44 -1.60 6.60
C LEU A 44 10.61 -1.49 7.56
N SER A 45 10.95 -0.27 7.94
CA SER A 45 11.92 0.03 8.98
C SER A 45 11.29 0.93 10.05
N ARG A 46 11.13 0.40 11.26
CA ARG A 46 10.60 1.13 12.43
C ARG A 46 9.25 1.88 12.20
N GLY A 47 8.39 1.39 11.30
CA GLY A 47 7.09 1.99 11.00
C GLY A 47 7.08 2.87 9.74
N ASP A 48 8.24 3.09 9.12
CA ASP A 48 8.38 3.80 7.85
C ASP A 48 8.73 2.84 6.71
N LEU A 49 8.38 3.22 5.47
CA LEU A 49 8.70 2.53 4.21
C LEU A 49 10.09 2.91 3.69
#